data_AF-A0A1Y4EYN1-F1
#
_entry.id   AF-A0A1Y4EYN1-F1
#
_cell.length_a   1.000
_cell.length_b   1.000
_cell.length_c   1.000
_cell.angle_alpha   90.00
_cell.angle_beta   90.00
_cell.angle_gamma   90.00
#
_symmetry.space_group_name_H-M   'P 1'
#
loop_
_entity.id
_entity.type
_entity.pdbx_description
1 polymer ?
#
loop_
_entity_poly.entity_id
_entity_poly.type
_entity_poly.pdbx_seq_one_letter_code
_entity_poly.pdbx_strand_id
1 'polypeptide(L)'
;MDEIEQIYSGELYRPFLLYCERHHYKTMADLARCRFDQLAASEGLPPRLVSRIKTMFLMYVKQHTEAFLIDRRASRPAATQQKAQTTSNLEGELENFFKQNPDRLIRMPEVTKALSGKVKRSEVLDILERSDWCKVVDGTTFFYSSGC
;
A
#
# COMPACT_ATOMS: atom_id res chain seq x y z
N MET A 1 6.93 -24.47 -2.18
CA MET A 1 7.14 -23.07 -2.61
C MET A 1 7.41 -23.12 -4.09
N ASP A 2 6.78 -22.25 -4.87
CA ASP A 2 6.90 -22.27 -6.33
C ASP A 2 8.30 -21.80 -6.76
N GLU A 3 8.80 -22.39 -7.85
CA GLU A 3 10.09 -22.04 -8.42
C GLU A 3 10.00 -20.72 -9.19
N ILE A 4 11.09 -19.94 -9.17
CA ILE A 4 11.13 -18.63 -9.84
C ILE A 4 10.86 -18.79 -11.33
N GLU A 5 11.39 -19.84 -11.97
CA GLU A 5 11.23 -20.11 -13.40
C GLU A 5 9.79 -20.46 -13.80
N GLN A 6 8.99 -20.99 -12.87
CA GLN A 6 7.57 -21.28 -13.11
C GLN A 6 6.73 -20.00 -13.16
N ILE A 7 7.12 -18.98 -12.39
CA ILE A 7 6.40 -17.70 -12.30
C ILE A 7 6.92 -16.70 -13.34
N TYR A 8 8.24 -16.68 -13.57
CA TYR A 8 8.91 -15.78 -14.51
C TYR A 8 9.44 -16.59 -15.70
N SER A 9 8.55 -16.90 -16.63
CA SER A 9 8.89 -17.65 -17.84
C SER A 9 8.94 -16.74 -19.08
N GLY A 10 9.91 -17.00 -19.96
CA GLY A 10 10.07 -16.33 -21.25
C GLY A 10 11.32 -15.45 -21.37
N GLU A 11 11.72 -15.20 -22.63
CA GLU A 11 12.92 -14.44 -23.03
C GLU A 11 13.04 -13.07 -22.34
N LEU A 12 11.90 -12.41 -22.10
CA LEU A 12 11.84 -11.12 -21.41
C LEU A 12 12.43 -11.17 -19.99
N TYR A 13 12.25 -12.28 -19.27
CA TYR A 13 12.73 -12.44 -17.89
C TYR A 13 14.09 -13.12 -17.83
N ARG A 14 14.66 -13.52 -18.97
CA ARG A 14 15.94 -14.23 -19.03
C ARG A 14 17.09 -13.51 -18.28
N PRO A 15 17.26 -12.18 -18.37
CA PRO A 15 18.30 -11.50 -17.60
C PRO A 15 18.01 -11.50 -16.09
N PHE A 16 16.73 -11.51 -15.69
CA PHE A 16 16.34 -11.66 -14.29
C PHE A 16 16.56 -13.08 -13.76
N LEU A 17 16.26 -14.11 -14.57
CA LEU A 17 16.54 -15.51 -14.21
C LEU A 17 18.05 -15.77 -14.06
N LEU A 18 18.87 -15.23 -14.96
CA LEU A 18 20.34 -15.30 -14.87
C LEU A 18 20.86 -14.62 -13.60
N TYR A 19 20.28 -13.48 -13.22
CA TYR A 19 20.59 -12.84 -11.95
C TYR A 19 20.19 -13.74 -10.76
N CYS A 20 18.99 -14.31 -10.78
CA CYS A 20 18.54 -15.23 -9.74
C CYS A 20 19.47 -16.46 -9.61
N GLU A 21 19.91 -17.03 -10.72
CA GLU A 21 20.84 -18.16 -10.74
C GLU A 21 22.20 -17.81 -10.12
N ARG A 22 22.78 -16.65 -10.49
CA ARG A 22 24.04 -16.13 -9.91
C ARG A 22 23.96 -15.89 -8.41
N HIS A 23 22.79 -15.48 -7.93
CA HIS A 23 22.53 -15.23 -6.52
C HIS A 23 21.95 -16.45 -5.78
N HIS A 24 21.89 -17.61 -6.44
CA HIS A 24 21.36 -18.87 -5.93
C HIS A 24 19.90 -18.80 -5.43
N TYR A 25 19.11 -17.90 -6.01
CA TYR A 25 17.67 -17.83 -5.79
C TYR A 25 16.99 -18.89 -6.66
N LYS A 26 16.30 -19.84 -6.04
CA LYS A 26 15.60 -20.93 -6.73
C LYS A 26 14.09 -20.83 -6.57
N THR A 27 13.63 -20.37 -5.41
CA THR A 27 12.23 -20.30 -5.04
C THR A 27 11.75 -18.86 -4.91
N MET A 28 10.44 -18.65 -5.06
CA MET A 28 9.84 -17.34 -4.84
C MET A 28 10.10 -16.77 -3.44
N ALA A 29 10.37 -17.61 -2.44
CA ALA A 29 10.76 -17.11 -1.11
C ALA A 29 12.15 -16.52 -1.05
N ASP A 30 13.08 -17.02 -1.86
CA ASP A 30 14.44 -16.49 -1.95
C ASP A 30 14.43 -15.04 -2.46
N LEU A 31 13.44 -14.70 -3.30
CA LEU A 31 13.22 -13.33 -3.78
C LEU A 31 12.85 -12.34 -2.67
N ALA A 32 12.42 -12.79 -1.49
CA ALA A 32 12.23 -11.89 -0.34
C ALA A 32 13.55 -11.25 0.11
N ARG A 33 14.69 -11.91 -0.13
CA ARG A 33 16.04 -11.42 0.16
C ARG A 33 16.66 -10.67 -1.03
N CYS A 34 15.98 -10.67 -2.19
CA CYS A 34 16.47 -10.02 -3.39
C CYS A 34 16.39 -8.49 -3.27
N ARG A 35 17.52 -7.83 -3.52
CA ARG A 35 17.59 -6.37 -3.60
C ARG A 35 17.23 -5.91 -5.01
N PHE A 36 15.94 -5.83 -5.29
CA PHE A 36 15.42 -5.40 -6.60
C PHE A 36 15.88 -3.99 -7.03
N ASP A 37 16.35 -3.14 -6.12
CA ASP A 37 16.93 -1.83 -6.44
C ASP A 37 18.32 -1.95 -7.07
N GLN A 38 19.07 -2.99 -6.70
CA GLN A 38 20.37 -3.30 -7.31
C GLN A 38 20.21 -3.95 -8.67
N LEU A 39 19.15 -4.75 -8.85
CA LEU A 39 18.82 -5.42 -10.12
C LEU A 39 18.74 -4.45 -11.32
N ALA A 40 18.14 -3.27 -11.12
CA ALA A 40 18.06 -2.24 -12.18
C ALA A 40 19.42 -1.64 -12.52
N ALA A 41 20.31 -1.52 -11.53
CA ALA A 41 21.62 -0.90 -11.68
C ALA A 41 22.70 -1.87 -12.17
N SER A 42 22.63 -3.15 -11.78
CA SER A 42 23.69 -4.14 -12.06
C SER A 42 23.54 -4.86 -13.39
N GLU A 43 22.31 -5.14 -13.83
CA GLU A 43 22.05 -5.97 -15.02
C GLU A 43 21.53 -5.16 -16.22
N GLY A 44 21.49 -3.82 -16.12
CA GLY A 44 20.98 -2.96 -17.19
C GLY A 44 19.51 -3.23 -17.57
N LEU A 45 18.76 -3.84 -16.65
CA LEU A 45 17.37 -4.21 -16.87
C LEU A 45 16.50 -2.96 -17.05
N PRO A 46 15.56 -2.95 -18.02
CA PRO A 46 14.64 -1.85 -18.19
C PRO A 46 13.87 -1.56 -16.88
N PRO A 47 13.78 -0.30 -16.42
CA PRO A 47 13.07 0.04 -15.18
C PRO A 47 11.60 -0.42 -15.16
N ARG A 48 10.98 -0.51 -16.34
CA ARG A 48 9.63 -1.06 -16.53
C ARG A 48 9.56 -2.56 -16.26
N LEU A 49 10.58 -3.31 -16.67
CA LEU A 49 10.67 -4.75 -16.42
C LEU A 49 10.93 -5.04 -14.93
N VAL A 50 11.82 -4.28 -14.30
CA VAL A 50 12.06 -4.38 -12.85
C VAL A 50 10.79 -4.06 -12.05
N SER A 51 10.06 -3.01 -12.44
CA SER A 51 8.76 -2.69 -11.85
C SER A 51 7.77 -3.84 -11.99
N ARG A 52 7.68 -4.45 -13.18
CA ARG A 52 6.79 -5.59 -13.42
C ARG A 52 7.16 -6.82 -12.58
N ILE A 53 8.45 -7.13 -12.46
CA ILE A 53 8.96 -8.21 -11.61
C ILE A 53 8.59 -7.96 -10.15
N LYS A 54 8.85 -6.74 -9.64
CA LYS A 54 8.45 -6.33 -8.29
C LYS A 54 6.94 -6.52 -8.06
N THR A 55 6.11 -6.09 -9.01
CA THR A 55 4.65 -6.21 -8.92
C THR A 55 4.19 -7.67 -8.88
N MET A 56 4.72 -8.53 -9.75
CA MET A 56 4.38 -9.96 -9.76
C MET A 56 4.81 -10.65 -8.46
N PHE A 57 6.00 -10.34 -7.96
CA PHE A 57 6.46 -10.85 -6.66
C PHE A 57 5.54 -10.41 -5.52
N LEU A 58 5.15 -9.14 -5.47
CA LEU A 58 4.23 -8.63 -4.44
C LEU A 58 2.83 -9.27 -4.52
N MET A 59 2.32 -9.50 -5.73
CA MET A 59 1.05 -10.21 -5.93
C MET A 59 1.14 -11.66 -5.44
N TYR A 60 2.23 -12.35 -5.77
CA TYR A 60 2.50 -13.71 -5.29
C TYR A 60 2.59 -13.75 -3.76
N VAL A 61 3.33 -12.84 -3.14
CA VAL A 61 3.42 -12.74 -1.66
C VAL A 61 2.04 -12.47 -1.04
N LYS A 62 1.19 -11.67 -1.68
CA LYS A 62 -0.18 -11.41 -1.22
C LYS A 62 -1.09 -12.64 -1.34
N GLN A 63 -0.90 -13.48 -2.37
CA GLN A 63 -1.65 -14.72 -2.54
C GLN A 63 -1.16 -15.83 -1.60
N HIS A 64 0.13 -15.84 -1.26
CA HIS A 64 0.76 -16.85 -0.41
C HIS A 64 1.16 -16.27 0.97
N THR A 65 0.36 -15.33 1.48
CA THR A 65 0.71 -14.52 2.66
C THR A 65 1.11 -15.39 3.86
N GLU A 66 0.44 -16.51 4.10
CA GLU A 66 0.75 -17.42 5.23
C GLU A 66 2.17 -18.03 5.16
N ALA A 67 2.69 -18.30 3.96
CA ALA A 67 4.04 -18.85 3.78
C ALA A 67 5.15 -17.81 3.97
N PHE A 68 4.84 -16.51 3.85
CA PHE A 68 5.78 -15.40 3.97
C PHE A 68 5.66 -14.62 5.28
N LEU A 69 4.66 -14.93 6.11
CA LEU A 69 4.45 -14.29 7.41
C LEU A 69 5.40 -14.82 8.50
N ILE A 70 5.99 -16.01 8.34
CA ILE A 70 6.86 -16.62 9.36
C ILE A 70 8.18 -15.83 9.53
N ASP A 71 8.66 -15.13 8.50
CA ASP A 71 9.91 -14.35 8.56
C ASP A 71 9.70 -12.83 8.80
N ARG A 72 8.46 -12.35 8.80
CA ARG A 72 8.14 -10.90 8.76
C ARG A 72 8.09 -10.18 10.10
N ARG A 73 8.73 -10.71 11.15
CA ARG A 73 9.00 -9.93 12.38
C ARG A 73 10.28 -9.09 12.31
N ALA A 74 11.14 -9.31 11.32
CA ALA A 74 12.32 -8.49 11.10
C ALA A 74 12.33 -7.94 9.68
N SER A 75 12.46 -6.62 9.54
CA SER A 75 12.77 -5.95 8.27
C SER A 75 11.60 -5.72 7.30
N ARG A 76 10.70 -4.80 7.66
CA ARG A 76 9.86 -4.09 6.67
C ARG A 76 10.43 -2.68 6.46
N PRO A 77 10.78 -2.25 5.23
CA PRO A 77 11.17 -0.88 4.98
C PRO A 77 9.95 0.06 5.09
N ALA A 78 10.17 1.20 5.73
CA ALA A 78 9.20 2.13 6.33
C ALA A 78 8.21 2.85 5.39
N ALA A 79 8.18 2.55 4.08
CA ALA A 79 7.34 3.30 3.13
C ALA A 79 5.84 2.97 3.24
N THR A 80 5.47 1.75 3.67
CA THR A 80 4.04 1.42 3.87
C THR A 80 3.52 1.81 5.25
N GLN A 81 4.39 1.96 6.24
CA GLN A 81 4.00 2.44 7.57
C GLN A 81 3.69 3.93 7.53
N GLN A 82 4.40 4.73 6.74
CA GLN A 82 4.06 6.14 6.58
C GLN A 82 2.65 6.32 6.01
N LYS A 83 2.25 5.59 4.96
CA LYS A 83 0.89 5.75 4.42
C LYS A 83 -0.19 5.32 5.42
N ALA A 84 0.01 4.22 6.13
CA ALA A 84 -0.93 3.74 7.15
C ALA A 84 -0.98 4.63 8.40
N GLN A 85 0.17 5.14 8.89
CA GLN A 85 0.22 6.10 10.00
C GLN A 85 -0.36 7.45 9.61
N THR A 86 -0.14 7.91 8.38
CA THR A 86 -0.72 9.17 7.91
C THR A 86 -2.23 9.03 7.79
N THR A 87 -2.75 7.92 7.25
CA THR A 87 -4.21 7.69 7.21
C THR A 87 -4.83 7.54 8.60
N SER A 88 -4.16 6.86 9.54
CA SER A 88 -4.66 6.72 10.92
C SER A 88 -4.62 8.03 11.70
N ASN A 89 -3.57 8.85 11.51
CA ASN A 89 -3.52 10.19 12.12
C ASN A 89 -4.62 11.09 11.55
N LEU A 90 -4.85 11.00 10.25
CA LEU A 90 -5.82 11.83 9.52
C LEU A 90 -7.26 11.44 9.82
N GLU A 91 -7.54 10.14 10.00
CA GLU A 91 -8.81 9.65 10.53
C GLU A 91 -9.06 10.17 11.95
N GLY A 92 -8.06 10.17 12.83
CA GLY A 92 -8.18 10.73 14.17
C GLY A 92 -8.38 12.25 14.20
N GLU A 93 -7.70 13.00 13.31
CA GLU A 93 -7.93 14.44 13.15
C GLU A 93 -9.33 14.76 12.62
N LEU A 94 -9.81 13.97 11.65
CA LEU A 94 -11.18 14.05 11.14
C LEU A 94 -12.19 13.73 12.23
N GLU A 95 -12.03 12.62 12.94
CA GLU A 95 -12.94 12.21 14.00
C GLU A 95 -13.01 13.27 15.10
N ASN A 96 -11.87 13.84 15.53
CA ASN A 96 -11.85 14.93 16.51
C ASN A 96 -12.58 16.19 16.00
N PHE A 97 -12.40 16.56 14.74
CA PHE A 97 -13.09 17.70 14.14
C PHE A 97 -14.61 17.51 14.11
N PHE A 98 -15.05 16.30 13.77
CA PHE A 98 -16.47 15.93 13.75
C PHE A 98 -17.05 15.79 15.17
N LYS A 99 -16.30 15.25 16.14
CA LYS A 99 -16.67 15.22 17.57
C LYS A 99 -16.84 16.61 18.17
N GLN A 100 -16.09 17.61 17.70
CA GLN A 100 -16.26 19.01 18.11
C GLN A 100 -17.50 19.67 17.48
N ASN A 101 -18.12 19.04 16.48
CA ASN A 101 -19.28 19.56 15.75
C ASN A 101 -20.36 18.46 15.58
N PRO A 102 -20.86 17.85 16.68
CA PRO A 102 -21.69 16.64 16.60
C PRO A 102 -23.07 16.89 15.96
N ASP A 103 -23.66 18.07 16.17
CA ASP A 103 -25.00 18.42 15.66
C ASP A 103 -24.97 19.25 14.37
N ARG A 104 -23.83 19.29 13.67
CA ARG A 104 -23.66 20.14 12.49
C ARG A 104 -23.33 19.33 11.24
N LEU A 105 -23.97 19.72 10.14
CA LEU A 105 -23.62 19.24 8.80
C LEU A 105 -22.31 19.91 8.37
N ILE A 106 -21.27 19.09 8.21
CA ILE A 106 -19.94 19.51 7.80
C ILE A 106 -19.80 19.31 6.30
N ARG A 107 -19.45 20.38 5.58
CA ARG A 107 -19.23 20.28 4.13
C ARG A 107 -17.78 19.95 3.81
N MET A 108 -17.56 19.25 2.70
CA MET A 108 -16.22 18.92 2.17
C MET A 108 -15.21 20.09 2.19
N PRO A 109 -15.55 21.33 1.76
CA PRO A 109 -14.64 22.47 1.87
C PRO A 109 -14.24 22.85 3.31
N GLU A 110 -15.10 22.59 4.30
CA GLU A 110 -14.75 22.78 5.72
C GLU A 110 -13.77 21.69 6.19
N VAL A 111 -13.97 20.44 5.74
CA VAL A 111 -13.07 19.32 6.02
C VAL A 111 -11.69 19.55 5.42
N THR A 112 -11.61 19.95 4.15
CA THR A 112 -10.32 20.22 3.48
C THR A 112 -9.62 21.44 4.07
N LYS A 113 -10.37 22.43 4.56
CA LYS A 113 -9.83 23.58 5.29
C LYS A 113 -9.26 23.18 6.66
N ALA A 114 -9.95 22.30 7.40
CA ALA A 114 -9.44 21.75 8.65
C ALA A 114 -8.13 20.98 8.45
N LEU A 115 -8.01 20.25 7.34
CA LEU A 115 -6.82 19.48 6.96
C LEU A 115 -5.74 20.31 6.21
N SER A 116 -5.83 21.64 6.23
CA SER A 116 -4.88 22.57 5.59
C SER A 116 -4.63 22.31 4.09
N GLY A 117 -5.59 21.70 3.39
CA GLY A 117 -5.51 21.44 1.93
C GLY A 117 -4.45 20.42 1.50
N LYS A 118 -3.77 19.74 2.42
CA LYS A 118 -2.71 18.76 2.09
C LYS A 118 -3.24 17.39 1.67
N VAL A 119 -4.55 17.17 1.81
CA VAL A 119 -5.19 15.86 1.66
C VAL A 119 -6.09 15.86 0.43
N LYS A 120 -6.00 14.81 -0.37
CA LYS A 120 -6.85 14.66 -1.56
C LYS A 120 -8.28 14.40 -1.15
N ARG A 121 -9.23 15.04 -1.84
CA ARG A 121 -10.67 14.85 -1.62
C ARG A 121 -11.08 13.37 -1.68
N SER A 122 -10.47 12.58 -2.56
CA SER A 122 -10.74 11.14 -2.67
C SER A 122 -10.35 10.38 -1.40
N GLU A 123 -9.19 10.67 -0.81
CA GLU A 123 -8.75 10.02 0.44
C GLU A 123 -9.67 10.38 1.61
N VAL A 124 -10.13 11.63 1.68
CA VAL A 124 -11.11 12.05 2.70
C VAL A 124 -12.44 11.31 2.51
N LEU A 125 -12.94 11.20 1.28
CA LEU A 125 -14.16 10.43 0.97
C LEU A 125 -14.01 8.97 1.36
N ASP A 126 -12.91 8.32 0.95
CA ASP A 126 -12.63 6.92 1.30
C ASP A 126 -12.63 6.69 2.82
N ILE A 127 -12.09 7.63 3.61
CA ILE A 127 -12.09 7.53 5.07
C ILE A 127 -13.50 7.73 5.62
N LEU A 128 -14.21 8.78 5.19
CA LEU A 128 -15.55 9.10 5.69
C LEU A 128 -16.60 8.05 5.31
N GLU A 129 -16.49 7.42 4.14
CA GLU A 129 -17.38 6.33 3.70
C GLU A 129 -17.10 5.02 4.46
N ARG A 130 -15.87 4.80 4.91
CA ARG A 130 -15.48 3.61 5.68
C ARG A 130 -15.65 3.78 7.18
N SER A 131 -15.92 4.99 7.66
CA SER A 131 -15.99 5.31 9.08
C SER A 131 -17.40 5.09 9.63
N ASP A 132 -17.53 4.27 10.66
CA ASP A 132 -18.82 4.00 11.32
C ASP A 132 -19.38 5.23 12.07
N TRP A 133 -18.51 6.19 12.40
CA TRP A 133 -18.86 7.43 13.11
C TRP A 133 -19.27 8.57 12.17
N CYS A 134 -19.16 8.40 10.85
CA CYS A 134 -19.51 9.41 9.86
C CYS A 134 -20.65 8.93 8.98
N LYS A 135 -21.67 9.78 8.80
CA LYS A 135 -22.76 9.54 7.86
C LYS A 135 -22.66 10.52 6.70
N VAL A 136 -22.52 9.97 5.50
CA VAL A 136 -22.56 10.75 4.25
C VAL A 136 -24.02 11.08 3.95
N VAL A 137 -24.35 12.38 3.93
CA VAL A 137 -25.69 12.87 3.56
C VAL A 137 -25.75 13.11 2.06
N ASP A 138 -24.72 13.75 1.52
CA ASP A 138 -24.51 13.99 0.09
C ASP A 138 -23.02 13.87 -0.25
N GLY A 139 -22.64 13.73 -1.52
CA GLY A 139 -21.21 13.67 -1.96
C GLY A 139 -20.36 14.92 -1.64
N THR A 140 -20.92 15.89 -0.91
CA THR A 140 -20.29 17.10 -0.40
C THR A 140 -20.58 17.39 1.07
N THR A 141 -21.46 16.64 1.73
CA THR A 141 -22.00 16.95 3.07
C THR A 141 -21.98 15.71 3.95
N PHE A 142 -21.42 15.85 5.15
CA PHE A 142 -21.18 14.78 6.10
C PHE A 142 -21.72 15.17 7.47
N PHE A 143 -22.12 14.18 8.25
CA PHE A 143 -22.63 14.37 9.61
C PHE A 143 -21.96 13.40 10.57
N TYR A 144 -21.65 13.84 11.79
CA TYR A 144 -21.12 12.97 12.82
C TYR A 144 -22.25 12.11 13.39
N SER A 145 -22.18 10.80 13.17
CA SER A 145 -23.15 9.84 13.67
C SER A 145 -22.40 8.86 14.56
N SER A 146 -22.16 9.21 15.82
CA SER A 146 -21.76 8.19 16.80
C SER A 146 -22.92 7.22 16.94
N GLY A 147 -22.78 6.01 16.41
CA GLY A 147 -23.82 4.98 16.49
C GLY A 147 -24.33 4.86 17.92
N CYS A 148 -25.63 5.10 18.10
CA CYS A 148 -26.41 4.46 19.15
C CYS A 148 -26.70 3.03 18.74
#